data_AF-A0A6P5DK40-F1
#
_entry.id   AF-A0A6P5DK40-F1
#
_cell.length_a   1.000
_cell.length_b   1.000
_cell.length_c   1.000
_cell.angle_alpha   90.00
_cell.angle_beta   90.00
_cell.angle_gamma   90.00
#
_symmetry.space_group_name_H-M   'P 1'
#
loop_
_entity.id
_entity.type
_entity.pdbx_description
1 polymer ?
#
loop_
_entity_poly.entity_id
_entity_poly.type
_entity_poly.pdbx_seq_one_letter_code
_entity_poly.pdbx_strand_id
1 'polypeptide(L)'
;MHLGHRLKWWIGYLQRRFKRNLSVEAEVDLLSYCAREWKGETPHAKLMRKAYEELFWRRHIKCVRQVRRDNYDALRSVLFQIFSRGLAFPSWMKEKDIVKLPEKLLFSQGCNWIQQYSFGPEKYTGSNVFGKLRKCVELLKTQWTEFSGIKDYHKRGSMCNILFSDALLECKLYEALKFIMLYQVTEVYEQMKTKKVIPSLFRLLFTRETSSDPLSFMMNHLNSVGDTCGLEQIDMFILGYSLEVKIKVFRLFKFNSRDFEVCYPEESLREWPEISLLTENDRHYHIPVF
;
A
#
# COMPACT_ATOMS: atom_id res chain seq x y z
N MET A 1 -13.43 47.56 2.90
CA MET A 1 -12.28 46.84 2.29
C MET A 1 -11.61 45.76 3.19
N HIS A 2 -12.06 45.52 4.44
CA HIS A 2 -11.38 44.53 5.34
C HIS A 2 -11.86 43.07 5.25
N LEU A 3 -13.04 42.80 4.69
CA LEU A 3 -13.60 41.44 4.65
C LEU A 3 -12.88 40.54 3.61
N GLY A 4 -12.52 41.09 2.45
CA GLY A 4 -11.85 40.36 1.37
C GLY A 4 -10.41 39.95 1.68
N HIS A 5 -9.68 40.75 2.48
CA HIS A 5 -8.32 40.41 2.91
C HIS A 5 -8.30 39.29 3.95
N ARG A 6 -9.26 39.28 4.90
CA ARG A 6 -9.42 38.17 5.85
C ARG A 6 -9.80 36.88 5.12
N LEU A 7 -10.72 36.92 4.18
CA LEU A 7 -11.13 35.73 3.41
C LEU A 7 -9.96 35.11 2.63
N LYS A 8 -9.15 35.94 1.94
CA LYS A 8 -7.95 35.47 1.23
C LYS A 8 -6.90 34.88 2.18
N TRP A 9 -6.72 35.46 3.36
CA TRP A 9 -5.80 34.93 4.37
C TRP A 9 -6.26 33.59 4.93
N TRP A 10 -7.56 33.43 5.21
CA TRP A 10 -8.16 32.16 5.65
C TRP A 10 -8.10 31.09 4.56
N ILE A 11 -8.37 31.44 3.30
CA ILE A 11 -8.22 30.54 2.15
C ILE A 11 -6.75 30.12 2.02
N GLY A 12 -5.80 31.06 2.12
CA GLY A 12 -4.37 30.77 2.05
C GLY A 12 -3.83 29.98 3.26
N TYR A 13 -4.43 30.15 4.45
CA TYR A 13 -4.13 29.33 5.63
C TYR A 13 -4.67 27.92 5.47
N LEU A 14 -5.93 27.78 5.03
CA LEU A 14 -6.56 26.49 4.75
C LEU A 14 -5.82 25.74 3.65
N GLN A 15 -5.45 26.38 2.54
CA GLN A 15 -4.65 25.77 1.47
C GLN A 15 -3.28 25.31 1.96
N ARG A 16 -2.61 26.08 2.83
CA ARG A 16 -1.32 25.69 3.43
C ARG A 16 -1.47 24.54 4.43
N ARG A 17 -2.54 24.54 5.23
CA ARG A 17 -2.86 23.45 6.16
C ARG A 17 -3.26 22.17 5.41
N PHE A 18 -4.02 22.29 4.33
CA PHE A 18 -4.41 21.18 3.47
C PHE A 18 -3.17 20.58 2.77
N LYS A 19 -2.28 21.42 2.23
CA LYS A 19 -0.99 20.98 1.68
C LYS A 19 -0.07 20.33 2.72
N ARG A 20 -0.11 20.76 3.99
CA ARG A 20 0.69 20.18 5.08
C ARG A 20 0.16 18.85 5.62
N ASN A 21 -1.08 18.49 5.33
CA ASN A 21 -1.71 17.26 5.85
C ASN A 21 -1.70 16.11 4.84
N LEU A 22 -1.23 16.32 3.60
CA LEU A 22 -1.15 15.28 2.59
C LEU A 22 -0.15 14.20 3.02
N SER A 23 -0.61 12.96 3.09
CA SER A 23 0.25 11.80 3.31
C SER A 23 0.92 11.32 2.02
N VAL A 24 0.44 11.76 0.86
CA VAL A 24 1.11 11.67 -0.44
C VAL A 24 1.30 13.08 -0.99
N GLU A 25 2.52 13.58 -0.94
CA GLU A 25 2.86 14.96 -1.28
C GLU A 25 2.59 15.29 -2.75
N ALA A 26 2.57 16.57 -3.11
CA ALA A 26 2.45 16.98 -4.51
C ALA A 26 3.64 16.46 -5.35
N GLU A 27 3.42 16.34 -6.66
CA GLU A 27 4.49 15.97 -7.59
C GLU A 27 5.58 17.04 -7.61
N VAL A 28 6.83 16.57 -7.65
CA VAL A 28 8.01 17.40 -7.85
C VAL A 28 8.87 16.79 -8.96
N ASP A 29 9.53 17.63 -9.74
CA ASP A 29 10.48 17.17 -10.77
C ASP A 29 11.52 16.21 -10.16
N LEU A 30 11.74 15.08 -10.84
CA LEU A 30 12.54 13.97 -10.32
C LEU A 30 14.00 14.37 -10.12
N LEU A 31 14.58 15.11 -11.06
CA LEU A 31 15.98 15.55 -10.98
C LEU A 31 16.16 16.64 -9.92
N SER A 32 15.19 17.54 -9.79
CA SER A 32 15.15 18.56 -8.75
C SER A 32 15.02 17.95 -7.35
N TYR A 33 14.19 16.91 -7.19
CA TYR A 33 14.12 16.10 -5.98
C TYR A 33 15.49 15.48 -5.67
N CYS A 34 16.05 14.77 -6.64
CA CYS A 34 17.35 14.11 -6.50
C CYS A 34 18.47 15.08 -6.11
N ALA A 35 18.56 16.25 -6.75
CA ALA A 35 19.58 17.25 -6.47
C ALA A 35 19.44 17.85 -5.05
N ARG A 36 18.22 17.91 -4.51
CA ARG A 36 17.96 18.40 -3.16
C ARG A 36 18.28 17.35 -2.10
N GLU A 37 17.85 16.11 -2.28
CA GLU A 37 18.01 15.04 -1.29
C GLU A 37 19.41 14.44 -1.30
N TRP A 38 19.96 14.16 -2.49
CA TRP A 38 21.22 13.42 -2.65
C TRP A 38 22.41 14.33 -2.93
N LYS A 39 22.75 15.16 -1.94
CA LYS A 39 23.89 16.10 -1.97
C LYS A 39 25.22 15.43 -1.60
N GLY A 40 26.31 16.07 -2.00
CA GLY A 40 27.67 15.70 -1.61
C GLY A 40 28.28 14.56 -2.43
N GLU A 41 29.50 14.17 -2.06
CA GLU A 41 30.39 13.34 -2.88
C GLU A 41 30.55 11.89 -2.39
N THR A 42 29.72 11.47 -1.43
CA THR A 42 29.78 10.10 -0.91
C THR A 42 29.46 9.07 -2.01
N PRO A 43 30.05 7.86 -1.97
CA PRO A 43 29.74 6.82 -2.97
C PRO A 43 28.24 6.51 -3.06
N HIS A 44 27.54 6.52 -1.92
CA HIS A 44 26.09 6.28 -1.87
C HIS A 44 25.29 7.41 -2.54
N ALA A 45 25.62 8.68 -2.27
CA ALA A 45 24.95 9.81 -2.93
C ALA A 45 25.21 9.82 -4.45
N LYS A 46 26.43 9.50 -4.88
CA LYS A 46 26.77 9.33 -6.31
C LYS A 46 25.95 8.22 -6.97
N LEU A 47 25.79 7.08 -6.30
CA LEU A 47 24.99 5.95 -6.78
C LEU A 47 23.51 6.33 -6.91
N MET A 48 22.94 6.99 -5.90
CA MET A 48 21.55 7.44 -5.93
C MET A 48 21.29 8.44 -7.06
N ARG A 49 22.18 9.41 -7.27
CA ARG A 49 22.07 10.36 -8.40
C ARG A 49 22.02 9.64 -9.75
N LYS A 50 22.92 8.68 -9.98
CA LYS A 50 22.92 7.87 -11.21
C LYS A 50 21.64 7.03 -11.35
N ALA A 51 21.13 6.48 -10.24
CA ALA A 51 19.88 5.72 -10.26
C ALA A 51 18.68 6.61 -10.65
N TYR A 52 18.58 7.83 -10.10
CA TYR A 52 17.55 8.79 -10.49
C TYR A 52 17.68 9.27 -11.94
N GLU A 53 18.91 9.49 -12.42
CA GLU A 53 19.17 9.79 -13.83
C GLU A 53 18.73 8.65 -14.75
N GLU A 54 19.00 7.40 -14.38
CA GLU A 54 18.51 6.21 -15.11
C GLU A 54 16.97 6.21 -15.19
N LEU A 55 16.29 6.46 -14.07
CA LEU A 55 14.82 6.56 -14.06
C LEU A 55 14.32 7.68 -14.98
N PHE A 56 14.96 8.84 -14.99
CA PHE A 56 14.56 9.98 -15.80
C PHE A 56 14.77 9.75 -17.30
N TRP A 57 15.95 9.25 -17.68
CA TRP A 57 16.37 9.12 -19.07
C TRP A 57 15.91 7.83 -19.72
N ARG A 58 15.95 6.70 -19.01
CA ARG A 58 15.66 5.36 -19.56
C ARG A 58 14.27 4.84 -19.24
N ARG A 59 13.70 5.25 -18.10
CA ARG A 59 12.33 4.86 -17.69
C ARG A 59 11.31 5.98 -17.87
N HIS A 60 11.75 7.14 -18.35
CA HIS A 60 10.92 8.31 -18.64
C HIS A 60 10.10 8.82 -17.44
N ILE A 61 10.57 8.60 -16.22
CA ILE A 61 9.90 9.13 -15.02
C ILE A 61 10.27 10.61 -14.87
N LYS A 62 9.29 11.50 -14.91
CA LYS A 62 9.50 12.95 -14.89
C LYS A 62 9.35 13.56 -13.51
N CYS A 63 8.39 13.09 -12.75
CA CYS A 63 8.14 13.59 -11.40
C CYS A 63 8.09 12.45 -10.39
N VAL A 64 8.20 12.80 -9.12
CA VAL A 64 8.02 11.90 -7.98
C VAL A 64 7.07 12.53 -6.99
N ARG A 65 6.18 11.72 -6.39
CA ARG A 65 5.43 12.09 -5.19
C ARG A 65 6.06 11.39 -4.00
N GLN A 66 6.52 12.18 -3.04
CA GLN A 66 6.96 11.65 -1.75
C GLN A 66 5.77 11.13 -0.96
N VAL A 67 5.96 10.04 -0.26
CA VAL A 67 4.94 9.42 0.60
C VAL A 67 5.40 9.57 2.05
N ARG A 68 4.43 9.84 2.94
CA ARG A 68 4.69 10.00 4.36
C ARG A 68 5.36 8.76 4.93
N ARG A 69 6.53 8.98 5.49
CA ARG A 69 7.42 7.95 6.05
C ARG A 69 6.91 7.47 7.41
N ASP A 70 5.84 6.70 7.39
CA ASP A 70 5.33 5.96 8.54
C ASP A 70 5.23 4.47 8.22
N ASN A 71 4.85 3.66 9.20
CA ASN A 71 4.77 2.21 9.07
C ASN A 71 3.63 1.71 8.15
N TYR A 72 2.83 2.61 7.56
CA TYR A 72 1.86 2.30 6.51
C TYR A 72 2.32 2.73 5.10
N ASP A 73 3.53 3.27 4.94
CA ASP A 73 4.04 3.85 3.68
C ASP A 73 3.82 2.93 2.46
N ALA A 74 4.16 1.64 2.56
CA ALA A 74 3.97 0.68 1.46
C ALA A 74 2.50 0.51 1.07
N LEU A 75 1.61 0.34 2.06
CA LEU A 75 0.16 0.21 1.84
C LEU A 75 -0.43 1.48 1.25
N ARG A 76 0.01 2.65 1.75
CA ARG A 76 -0.36 3.97 1.23
C ARG A 76 0.04 4.13 -0.23
N SER A 77 1.28 3.81 -0.55
CA SER A 77 1.84 3.92 -1.89
C SER A 77 1.08 3.06 -2.90
N VAL A 78 0.82 1.80 -2.55
CA VAL A 78 0.07 0.86 -3.40
C VAL A 78 -1.38 1.31 -3.58
N LEU A 79 -2.06 1.67 -2.49
CA LEU A 79 -3.47 2.09 -2.55
C LEU A 79 -3.63 3.39 -3.33
N PHE A 80 -2.71 4.34 -3.17
CA PHE A 80 -2.71 5.58 -3.94
C PHE A 80 -2.60 5.29 -5.45
N GLN A 81 -1.69 4.40 -5.85
CA GLN A 81 -1.52 4.03 -7.26
C GLN A 81 -2.78 3.34 -7.82
N ILE A 82 -3.42 2.46 -7.04
CA ILE A 82 -4.68 1.81 -7.43
C ILE A 82 -5.78 2.85 -7.69
N PHE A 83 -5.99 3.78 -6.75
CA PHE A 83 -7.06 4.77 -6.84
C PHE A 83 -6.81 5.84 -7.89
N SER A 84 -5.61 6.41 -7.95
CA SER A 84 -5.27 7.45 -8.93
C SER A 84 -5.39 6.95 -10.37
N ARG A 85 -5.05 5.67 -10.60
CA ARG A 85 -5.19 5.02 -11.91
C ARG A 85 -6.58 4.45 -12.17
N GLY A 86 -7.47 4.45 -11.18
CA GLY A 86 -8.83 3.92 -11.31
C GLY A 86 -8.85 2.43 -11.60
N LEU A 87 -7.92 1.65 -11.02
CA LEU A 87 -7.88 0.21 -11.22
C LEU A 87 -9.13 -0.44 -10.63
N ALA A 88 -9.70 -1.41 -11.34
CA ALA A 88 -10.87 -2.15 -10.88
C ALA A 88 -10.52 -3.11 -9.74
N PHE A 89 -11.57 -3.64 -9.08
CA PHE A 89 -11.40 -4.72 -8.11
C PHE A 89 -10.73 -5.96 -8.72
N PRO A 90 -9.98 -6.71 -7.91
CA PRO A 90 -9.54 -8.07 -8.24
C PRO A 90 -10.72 -8.95 -8.64
N SER A 91 -10.48 -9.92 -9.53
CA SER A 91 -11.50 -10.84 -10.02
C SER A 91 -12.23 -11.57 -8.88
N TRP A 92 -11.48 -12.11 -7.92
CA TRP A 92 -12.04 -12.82 -6.77
C TRP A 92 -12.92 -11.94 -5.85
N MET A 93 -12.68 -10.62 -5.81
CA MET A 93 -13.52 -9.68 -5.04
C MET A 93 -14.82 -9.31 -5.77
N LYS A 94 -14.91 -9.56 -7.08
CA LYS A 94 -16.17 -9.43 -7.83
C LYS A 94 -17.06 -10.64 -7.61
N GLU A 95 -16.45 -11.82 -7.46
CA GLU A 95 -17.14 -13.09 -7.23
C GLU A 95 -17.59 -13.28 -5.78
N LYS A 96 -16.83 -12.73 -4.82
CA LYS A 96 -17.10 -12.85 -3.38
C LYS A 96 -17.50 -11.49 -2.79
N ASP A 97 -18.55 -11.45 -1.98
CA ASP A 97 -18.88 -10.23 -1.23
C ASP A 97 -17.86 -10.01 -0.10
N ILE A 98 -16.90 -9.11 -0.36
CA ILE A 98 -15.77 -8.87 0.55
C ILE A 98 -16.21 -8.45 1.96
N VAL A 99 -17.37 -7.80 2.09
CA VAL A 99 -17.94 -7.35 3.38
C VAL A 99 -18.32 -8.52 4.28
N LYS A 100 -18.60 -9.70 3.70
CA LYS A 100 -18.94 -10.93 4.44
C LYS A 100 -17.72 -11.76 4.81
N LEU A 101 -16.52 -11.41 4.35
CA LEU A 101 -15.31 -12.18 4.66
C LEU A 101 -14.96 -12.22 6.15
N PRO A 102 -15.12 -11.12 6.94
CA PRO A 102 -14.95 -11.21 8.39
C PRO A 102 -15.88 -12.24 9.03
N GLU A 103 -17.12 -12.39 8.52
CA GLU A 103 -18.09 -13.39 9.01
C GLU A 103 -17.62 -14.80 8.63
N LYS A 104 -17.19 -14.97 7.37
CA LYS A 104 -16.68 -16.23 6.86
C LYS A 104 -15.48 -16.73 7.68
N LEU A 105 -14.48 -15.89 7.93
CA LEU A 105 -13.32 -16.30 8.73
C LEU A 105 -13.73 -16.69 10.15
N LEU A 106 -14.53 -15.86 10.81
CA LEU A 106 -14.93 -16.10 12.20
C LEU A 106 -15.78 -17.37 12.36
N PHE A 107 -16.86 -17.48 11.57
CA PHE A 107 -17.90 -18.49 11.79
C PHE A 107 -17.69 -19.76 10.96
N SER A 108 -17.26 -19.64 9.70
CA SER A 108 -17.16 -20.82 8.81
C SER A 108 -15.82 -21.53 8.86
N GLN A 109 -14.75 -20.82 9.25
CA GLN A 109 -13.40 -21.39 9.38
C GLN A 109 -12.97 -21.56 10.84
N GLY A 110 -13.85 -21.29 11.81
CA GLY A 110 -13.55 -21.43 13.24
C GLY A 110 -12.37 -20.59 13.72
N CYS A 111 -12.04 -19.50 13.01
CA CYS A 111 -10.89 -18.66 13.29
C CYS A 111 -11.16 -17.68 14.44
N ASN A 112 -11.53 -18.20 15.62
CA ASN A 112 -11.76 -17.40 16.83
C ASN A 112 -10.53 -16.55 17.20
N TRP A 113 -9.35 -16.99 16.76
CA TRP A 113 -8.09 -16.28 16.90
C TRP A 113 -8.08 -14.90 16.21
N ILE A 114 -8.97 -14.63 15.25
CA ILE A 114 -9.10 -13.30 14.62
C ILE A 114 -9.42 -12.20 15.64
N GLN A 115 -9.99 -12.56 16.80
CA GLN A 115 -10.21 -11.61 17.90
C GLN A 115 -8.91 -11.03 18.49
N GLN A 116 -7.74 -11.59 18.15
CA GLN A 116 -6.44 -11.06 18.52
C GLN A 116 -5.92 -10.01 17.51
N TYR A 117 -6.71 -9.64 16.51
CA TYR A 117 -6.35 -8.61 15.53
C TYR A 117 -6.27 -7.22 16.20
N SER A 118 -5.11 -6.57 16.14
CA SER A 118 -4.80 -5.39 16.97
C SER A 118 -5.05 -4.04 16.29
N PHE A 119 -5.36 -4.00 15.00
CA PHE A 119 -5.52 -2.77 14.22
C PHE A 119 -4.28 -1.84 14.26
N GLY A 120 -3.09 -2.43 14.23
CA GLY A 120 -1.83 -1.68 14.14
C GLY A 120 -1.66 -0.72 15.32
N PRO A 121 -1.43 0.60 15.09
CA PRO A 121 -1.21 1.59 16.13
C PRO A 121 -2.31 1.68 17.18
N GLU A 122 -3.54 1.28 16.83
CA GLU A 122 -4.65 1.34 17.78
C GLU A 122 -4.48 0.36 18.95
N LYS A 123 -3.75 -0.75 18.74
CA LYS A 123 -3.56 -1.79 19.77
C LYS A 123 -4.89 -2.20 20.40
N TYR A 124 -5.89 -2.38 19.54
CA TYR A 124 -7.26 -2.61 19.94
C TYR A 124 -7.39 -3.90 20.76
N THR A 125 -8.03 -3.78 21.92
CA THR A 125 -8.30 -4.90 22.85
C THR A 125 -9.79 -5.12 23.10
N GLY A 126 -10.66 -4.43 22.35
CA GLY A 126 -12.09 -4.54 22.50
C GLY A 126 -12.65 -5.84 21.91
N SER A 127 -13.87 -6.20 22.32
CA SER A 127 -14.51 -7.47 21.94
C SER A 127 -15.16 -7.47 20.55
N ASN A 128 -15.25 -6.32 19.88
CA ASN A 128 -15.94 -6.19 18.58
C ASN A 128 -14.97 -6.00 17.41
N VAL A 129 -13.92 -6.83 17.37
CA VAL A 129 -12.96 -6.88 16.25
C VAL A 129 -13.69 -7.10 14.93
N PHE A 130 -14.63 -8.04 14.92
CA PHE A 130 -15.45 -8.37 13.77
C PHE A 130 -16.16 -7.15 13.17
N GLY A 131 -16.95 -6.44 13.98
CA GLY A 131 -17.73 -5.30 13.50
C GLY A 131 -16.83 -4.15 13.02
N LYS A 132 -15.64 -4.02 13.61
CA LYS A 132 -14.65 -3.02 13.20
C LYS A 132 -13.97 -3.39 11.88
N LEU A 133 -13.57 -4.65 11.68
CA LEU A 133 -13.06 -5.16 10.40
C LEU A 133 -14.09 -4.99 9.28
N ARG A 134 -15.35 -5.37 9.54
CA ARG A 134 -16.45 -5.20 8.59
C ARG A 134 -16.57 -3.75 8.12
N LYS A 135 -16.58 -2.79 9.05
CA LYS A 135 -16.63 -1.35 8.72
C LYS A 135 -15.44 -0.89 7.89
N CYS A 136 -14.24 -1.40 8.17
CA CYS A 136 -13.06 -1.08 7.37
C CYS A 136 -13.19 -1.60 5.92
N VAL A 137 -13.65 -2.85 5.76
CA VAL A 137 -13.86 -3.46 4.44
C VAL A 137 -15.01 -2.82 3.67
N GLU A 138 -16.11 -2.44 4.35
CA GLU A 138 -17.21 -1.66 3.75
C GLU A 138 -16.73 -0.30 3.23
N LEU A 139 -15.89 0.39 4.00
CA LEU A 139 -15.28 1.64 3.58
C LEU A 139 -14.39 1.43 2.35
N LEU A 140 -13.52 0.41 2.36
CA LEU A 140 -12.66 0.08 1.22
C LEU A 140 -13.48 -0.21 -0.03
N LYS A 141 -14.53 -1.03 0.09
CA LYS A 141 -15.46 -1.34 -1.01
C LYS A 141 -16.08 -0.07 -1.60
N THR A 142 -16.54 0.82 -0.73
CA THR A 142 -17.18 2.09 -1.12
C THR A 142 -16.20 2.98 -1.88
N GLN A 143 -15.03 3.25 -1.28
CA GLN A 143 -14.02 4.12 -1.88
C GLN A 143 -13.51 3.55 -3.22
N TRP A 144 -13.19 2.26 -3.26
CA TRP A 144 -12.66 1.64 -4.49
C TRP A 144 -13.71 1.61 -5.61
N THR A 145 -14.99 1.35 -5.30
CA THR A 145 -16.09 1.44 -6.28
C THR A 145 -16.19 2.85 -6.85
N GLU A 146 -16.10 3.87 -6.00
CA GLU A 146 -16.14 5.27 -6.42
C GLU A 146 -14.94 5.63 -7.33
N PHE A 147 -13.71 5.31 -6.91
CA PHE A 147 -12.50 5.61 -7.70
C PHE A 147 -12.47 4.90 -9.06
N SER A 148 -12.86 3.62 -9.11
CA SER A 148 -12.90 2.86 -10.36
C SER A 148 -14.00 3.33 -11.32
N GLY A 149 -15.06 3.97 -10.81
CA GLY A 149 -16.14 4.54 -11.63
C GLY A 149 -15.82 5.90 -12.27
N ILE A 150 -14.78 6.61 -11.81
CA ILE A 150 -14.42 7.93 -12.33
C ILE A 150 -13.48 7.76 -13.53
N LYS A 151 -13.90 8.23 -14.71
CA LYS A 151 -13.07 8.18 -15.93
C LYS A 151 -12.02 9.30 -15.99
N ASP A 152 -12.37 10.48 -15.51
CA ASP A 152 -11.49 11.66 -15.52
C ASP A 152 -10.33 11.52 -14.51
N TYR A 153 -9.11 11.48 -15.03
CA TYR A 153 -7.88 11.39 -14.24
C TYR A 153 -7.67 12.58 -13.30
N HIS A 154 -7.97 13.81 -13.72
CA HIS A 154 -7.81 14.99 -12.87
C HIS A 154 -8.79 14.96 -11.69
N LYS A 155 -10.04 14.56 -11.97
CA LYS A 155 -11.03 14.36 -10.91
C LYS A 155 -10.59 13.27 -9.93
N ARG A 156 -10.12 12.12 -10.41
CA ARG A 156 -9.54 11.06 -9.54
C ARG A 156 -8.38 11.58 -8.71
N GLY A 157 -7.44 12.29 -9.31
CA GLY A 157 -6.28 12.87 -8.62
C GLY A 157 -6.68 13.83 -7.48
N SER A 158 -7.67 14.70 -7.73
CA SER A 158 -8.22 15.59 -6.70
C SER A 158 -8.86 14.80 -5.55
N MET A 159 -9.61 13.74 -5.86
CA MET A 159 -10.23 12.89 -4.85
C MET A 159 -9.21 12.09 -4.05
N CYS A 160 -8.15 11.59 -4.69
CA CYS A 160 -7.03 10.99 -3.97
C CYS A 160 -6.40 12.00 -3.00
N ASN A 161 -6.14 13.24 -3.42
CA ASN A 161 -5.58 14.25 -2.52
C ASN A 161 -6.50 14.54 -1.32
N ILE A 162 -7.82 14.49 -1.49
CA ILE A 162 -8.78 14.63 -0.38
C ILE A 162 -8.70 13.41 0.55
N LEU A 163 -8.77 12.19 0.00
CA LEU A 163 -8.71 10.94 0.76
C LEU A 163 -7.42 10.84 1.59
N PHE A 164 -6.27 11.03 0.93
CA PHE A 164 -4.93 10.97 1.53
C PHE A 164 -4.54 12.26 2.28
N SER A 165 -5.54 13.02 2.73
CA SER A 165 -5.39 14.10 3.73
C SER A 165 -6.12 13.78 5.04
N ASP A 166 -6.92 12.71 5.06
CA ASP A 166 -7.64 12.21 6.24
C ASP A 166 -6.98 10.95 6.78
N ALA A 167 -6.12 11.14 7.79
CA ALA A 167 -5.37 10.05 8.40
C ALA A 167 -6.26 8.96 9.04
N LEU A 168 -7.45 9.30 9.55
CA LEU A 168 -8.35 8.33 10.17
C LEU A 168 -9.01 7.44 9.12
N LEU A 169 -9.39 8.04 7.99
CA LEU A 169 -9.92 7.32 6.85
C LEU A 169 -8.87 6.41 6.22
N GLU A 170 -7.66 6.94 6.01
CA GLU A 170 -6.50 6.18 5.54
C GLU A 170 -6.23 4.95 6.39
N CYS A 171 -6.12 5.09 7.71
CA CYS A 171 -5.83 3.95 8.60
C CYS A 171 -6.88 2.84 8.47
N LYS A 172 -8.17 3.18 8.36
CA LYS A 172 -9.23 2.17 8.14
C LYS A 172 -9.07 1.44 6.81
N LEU A 173 -8.66 2.13 5.76
CA LEU A 173 -8.39 1.49 4.47
C LEU A 173 -7.19 0.55 4.54
N TYR A 174 -6.12 0.93 5.25
CA TYR A 174 -4.96 0.07 5.45
C TYR A 174 -5.30 -1.17 6.27
N GLU A 175 -6.12 -1.04 7.31
CA GLU A 175 -6.60 -2.20 8.08
C GLU A 175 -7.50 -3.12 7.25
N ALA A 176 -8.28 -2.58 6.31
CA ALA A 176 -9.02 -3.40 5.35
C ALA A 176 -8.09 -4.18 4.41
N LEU A 177 -7.02 -3.54 3.90
CA LEU A 177 -6.03 -4.21 3.05
C LEU A 177 -5.25 -5.29 3.81
N LYS A 178 -4.81 -5.01 5.03
CA LYS A 178 -4.17 -6.00 5.91
C LYS A 178 -5.09 -7.19 6.15
N PHE A 179 -6.37 -6.95 6.45
CA PHE A 179 -7.35 -8.03 6.59
C PHE A 179 -7.52 -8.86 5.31
N ILE A 180 -7.55 -8.21 4.14
CA ILE A 180 -7.59 -8.90 2.84
C ILE A 180 -6.34 -9.77 2.63
N MET A 181 -5.15 -9.28 3.01
CA MET A 181 -3.91 -10.07 2.98
C MET A 181 -4.02 -11.30 3.88
N LEU A 182 -4.50 -11.12 5.11
CA LEU A 182 -4.73 -12.22 6.06
C LEU A 182 -5.71 -13.26 5.51
N TYR A 183 -6.82 -12.80 4.91
CA TYR A 183 -7.80 -13.70 4.29
C TYR A 183 -7.17 -14.58 3.21
N GLN A 184 -6.32 -14.01 2.35
CA GLN A 184 -5.62 -14.77 1.32
C GLN A 184 -4.60 -15.74 1.90
N VAL A 185 -3.85 -15.33 2.93
CA VAL A 185 -2.95 -16.23 3.67
C VAL A 185 -3.73 -17.43 4.23
N THR A 186 -4.90 -17.20 4.84
CA THR A 186 -5.76 -18.29 5.35
C THR A 186 -6.25 -19.21 4.24
N GLU A 187 -6.76 -18.67 3.12
CA GLU A 187 -7.25 -19.51 2.02
C GLU A 187 -6.13 -20.34 1.39
N VAL A 188 -4.93 -19.77 1.24
CA VAL A 188 -3.77 -20.51 0.71
C VAL A 188 -3.26 -21.55 1.72
N TYR A 189 -3.31 -21.27 3.02
CA TYR A 189 -2.98 -22.25 4.06
C TYR A 189 -3.93 -23.46 4.03
N GLU A 190 -5.24 -23.24 3.87
CA GLU A 190 -6.21 -24.32 3.72
C GLU A 190 -5.99 -25.14 2.44
N GLN A 191 -5.61 -24.48 1.34
CA GLN A 191 -5.20 -25.17 0.11
C GLN A 191 -3.96 -26.05 0.35
N MET A 192 -2.97 -25.55 1.09
CA MET A 192 -1.78 -26.31 1.46
C MET A 192 -2.13 -27.54 2.31
N LYS A 193 -2.99 -27.39 3.32
CA LYS A 193 -3.46 -28.49 4.18
C LYS A 193 -4.20 -29.57 3.39
N THR A 194 -4.97 -29.16 2.38
CA THR A 194 -5.67 -30.05 1.46
C THR A 194 -4.79 -30.56 0.31
N LYS A 195 -3.46 -30.40 0.39
CA LYS A 195 -2.45 -30.84 -0.59
C LYS A 195 -2.66 -30.29 -2.00
N LYS A 196 -3.31 -29.13 -2.13
CA LYS A 196 -3.42 -28.41 -3.40
C LYS A 196 -2.12 -27.68 -3.72
N VAL A 197 -1.91 -27.42 -5.02
CA VAL A 197 -0.78 -26.61 -5.47
C VAL A 197 -1.00 -25.17 -5.01
N ILE A 198 0.02 -24.60 -4.35
CA ILE A 198 0.04 -23.21 -3.87
C ILE A 198 1.23 -22.46 -4.48
N PRO A 199 1.17 -21.12 -4.60
CA PRO A 199 2.33 -20.35 -5.04
C PRO A 199 3.54 -20.54 -4.12
N SER A 200 4.74 -20.60 -4.71
CA SER A 200 6.00 -20.92 -4.00
C SER A 200 6.30 -19.97 -2.84
N LEU A 201 6.01 -18.68 -2.98
CA LEU A 201 6.25 -17.69 -1.92
C LEU A 201 5.35 -17.86 -0.69
N PHE A 202 4.12 -18.38 -0.85
CA PHE A 202 3.31 -18.78 0.31
C PHE A 202 3.89 -20.01 1.01
N ARG A 203 4.50 -20.95 0.26
CA ARG A 203 5.22 -22.07 0.87
C ARG A 203 6.39 -21.56 1.71
N LEU A 204 7.17 -20.61 1.18
CA LEU A 204 8.25 -19.97 1.93
C LEU A 204 7.74 -19.25 3.18
N LEU A 205 6.62 -18.52 3.08
CA LEU A 205 5.97 -17.89 4.23
C LEU A 205 5.70 -18.91 5.36
N PHE A 206 5.09 -20.04 5.04
CA PHE A 206 4.72 -21.07 6.02
C PHE A 206 5.90 -21.93 6.52
N THR A 207 7.08 -21.83 5.90
CA THR A 207 8.30 -22.47 6.44
C THR A 207 8.98 -21.67 7.55
N ARG A 208 8.66 -20.37 7.70
CA ARG A 208 9.21 -19.54 8.78
C ARG A 208 8.50 -19.89 10.09
N GLU A 209 9.26 -20.03 11.18
CA GLU A 209 8.70 -20.27 12.52
C GLU A 209 7.71 -19.17 12.95
N THR A 210 8.01 -17.92 12.62
CA THR A 210 7.18 -16.77 13.02
C THR A 210 5.92 -16.58 12.15
N SER A 211 5.75 -17.34 11.07
CA SER A 211 4.57 -17.28 10.19
C SER A 211 4.18 -18.65 9.63
N SER A 212 4.33 -19.71 10.43
CA SER A 212 4.05 -21.11 10.06
C SER A 212 2.59 -21.38 9.70
N ASP A 213 1.69 -20.51 10.16
CA ASP A 213 0.25 -20.58 9.98
C ASP A 213 -0.34 -19.16 10.01
N PRO A 214 -1.62 -18.97 9.62
CA PRO A 214 -2.22 -17.64 9.54
C PRO A 214 -2.30 -16.89 10.87
N LEU A 215 -2.44 -17.59 12.00
CA LEU A 215 -2.45 -16.97 13.32
C LEU A 215 -1.05 -16.43 13.66
N SER A 216 -0.02 -17.26 13.48
CA SER A 216 1.37 -16.85 13.67
C SER A 216 1.75 -15.67 12.76
N PHE A 217 1.34 -15.70 11.49
CA PHE A 217 1.51 -14.58 10.56
C PHE A 217 0.84 -13.30 11.08
N MET A 218 -0.42 -13.40 11.53
CA MET A 218 -1.15 -12.25 12.06
C MET A 218 -0.46 -11.64 13.28
N MET A 219 -0.12 -12.48 14.26
CA MET A 219 0.38 -12.04 15.56
C MET A 219 1.79 -11.47 15.48
N ASN A 220 2.68 -12.10 14.69
CA ASN A 220 4.10 -11.76 14.69
C ASN A 220 4.49 -10.76 13.60
N HIS A 221 3.65 -10.57 12.58
CA HIS A 221 3.96 -9.70 11.44
C HIS A 221 2.84 -8.68 11.19
N LEU A 222 1.65 -9.15 10.82
CA LEU A 222 0.59 -8.27 10.31
C LEU A 222 0.07 -7.27 11.36
N ASN A 223 -0.05 -7.68 12.62
CA ASN A 223 -0.48 -6.82 13.72
C ASN A 223 0.50 -5.67 13.97
N SER A 224 1.79 -5.85 13.68
CA SER A 224 2.83 -4.83 13.82
C SER A 224 2.88 -3.84 12.66
N VAL A 225 2.30 -4.19 11.50
CA VAL A 225 2.23 -3.31 10.33
C VAL A 225 1.45 -2.05 10.66
N GLY A 226 2.09 -0.89 10.49
CA GLY A 226 1.54 0.41 10.83
C GLY A 226 1.92 0.90 12.23
N ASP A 227 2.23 0.00 13.17
CA ASP A 227 2.62 0.31 14.54
C ASP A 227 4.14 0.38 14.69
N THR A 228 4.81 -0.77 14.63
CA THR A 228 6.26 -0.89 14.88
C THR A 228 7.07 -1.22 13.63
N CYS A 229 6.44 -1.73 12.57
CA CYS A 229 7.11 -2.03 11.31
C CYS A 229 6.23 -1.73 10.08
N GLY A 230 6.88 -1.61 8.91
CA GLY A 230 6.20 -1.62 7.61
C GLY A 230 6.13 -3.03 7.01
N LEU A 231 5.67 -3.11 5.77
CA LEU A 231 5.64 -4.38 5.03
C LEU A 231 7.06 -4.87 4.69
N GLU A 232 7.32 -6.16 4.94
CA GLU A 232 8.50 -6.86 4.43
C GLU A 232 8.33 -7.19 2.93
N GLN A 233 9.41 -7.62 2.27
CA GLN A 233 9.34 -8.01 0.84
C GLN A 233 8.35 -9.15 0.59
N ILE A 234 8.24 -10.11 1.50
CA ILE A 234 7.25 -11.20 1.37
C ILE A 234 5.82 -10.68 1.52
N ASP A 235 5.61 -9.62 2.32
CA ASP A 235 4.30 -8.99 2.47
C ASP A 235 3.91 -8.20 1.23
N MET A 236 4.88 -7.60 0.53
CA MET A 236 4.64 -6.98 -0.78
C MET A 236 4.15 -8.00 -1.81
N PHE A 237 4.69 -9.23 -1.79
CA PHE A 237 4.15 -10.33 -2.58
C PHE A 237 2.70 -10.66 -2.19
N ILE A 238 2.41 -10.82 -0.89
CA ILE A 238 1.05 -11.14 -0.42
C ILE A 238 0.08 -10.01 -0.79
N LEU A 239 0.50 -8.75 -0.71
CA LEU A 239 -0.30 -7.59 -1.10
C LEU A 239 -0.59 -7.61 -2.60
N GLY A 240 0.43 -7.77 -3.45
CA GLY A 240 0.26 -7.85 -4.90
C GLY A 240 -0.64 -9.02 -5.32
N TYR A 241 -0.45 -10.19 -4.71
CA TYR A 241 -1.29 -11.37 -4.91
C TYR A 241 -2.75 -11.11 -4.50
N SER A 242 -2.95 -10.56 -3.30
CA SER A 242 -4.28 -10.28 -2.76
C SER A 242 -5.07 -9.29 -3.60
N LEU A 243 -4.39 -8.31 -4.19
CA LEU A 243 -5.00 -7.26 -4.99
C LEU A 243 -4.94 -7.56 -6.49
N GLU A 244 -4.44 -8.72 -6.91
CA GLU A 244 -4.22 -9.08 -8.31
C GLU A 244 -3.55 -7.94 -9.11
N VAL A 245 -2.50 -7.36 -8.53
CA VAL A 245 -1.74 -6.24 -9.09
C VAL A 245 -0.25 -6.60 -9.09
N LYS A 246 0.43 -6.32 -10.21
CA LYS A 246 1.89 -6.37 -10.29
C LYS A 246 2.46 -5.09 -9.68
N ILE A 247 3.19 -5.21 -8.57
CA ILE A 247 3.84 -4.08 -7.93
C ILE A 247 5.30 -4.06 -8.38
N LYS A 248 5.57 -3.29 -9.45
CA LYS A 248 6.93 -3.05 -9.94
C LYS A 248 7.63 -2.05 -9.05
N VAL A 249 8.80 -2.39 -8.53
CA VAL A 249 9.59 -1.53 -7.62
C VAL A 249 10.97 -1.28 -8.19
N PHE A 250 11.31 0.00 -8.37
CA PHE A 250 12.67 0.45 -8.62
C PHE A 250 13.42 0.59 -7.28
N ARG A 251 14.38 -0.29 -7.00
CA ARG A 251 15.18 -0.29 -5.77
C ARG A 251 16.48 0.47 -6.03
N LEU A 252 16.48 1.77 -5.79
CA LEU A 252 17.57 2.66 -6.22
C LEU A 252 18.92 2.32 -5.57
N PHE A 253 18.91 1.89 -4.31
CA PHE A 253 20.12 1.43 -3.62
C PHE A 253 20.71 0.12 -4.20
N LYS A 254 19.96 -0.57 -5.06
CA LYS A 254 20.37 -1.76 -5.82
C LYS A 254 20.75 -1.43 -7.27
N PHE A 255 20.96 -0.15 -7.61
CA PHE A 255 21.40 0.26 -8.93
C PHE A 255 22.67 -0.49 -9.39
N ASN A 256 22.73 -0.88 -10.67
CA ASN A 256 23.73 -1.79 -11.26
C ASN A 256 23.73 -3.24 -10.73
N SER A 257 22.64 -3.68 -10.10
CA SER A 257 22.44 -5.10 -9.74
C SER A 257 21.18 -5.66 -10.39
N ARG A 258 21.03 -6.99 -10.35
CA ARG A 258 19.83 -7.68 -10.85
C ARG A 258 18.56 -7.27 -10.11
N ASP A 259 18.69 -6.82 -8.86
CA ASP A 259 17.56 -6.44 -8.01
C ASP A 259 17.17 -4.96 -8.16
N PHE A 260 17.73 -4.23 -9.13
CA PHE A 260 17.37 -2.82 -9.36
C PHE A 260 15.88 -2.68 -9.69
N GLU A 261 15.33 -3.62 -10.46
CA GLU A 261 13.92 -3.71 -10.80
C GLU A 261 13.39 -5.06 -10.35
N VAL A 262 12.41 -5.05 -9.45
CA VAL A 262 11.72 -6.25 -8.98
C VAL A 262 10.21 -6.09 -9.17
N CYS A 263 9.49 -7.19 -9.26
CA CYS A 263 8.04 -7.20 -9.36
C CYS A 263 7.45 -8.11 -8.29
N TYR A 264 6.39 -7.65 -7.63
CA TYR A 264 5.65 -8.44 -6.64
C TYR A 264 4.20 -8.64 -7.10
N PRO A 265 3.76 -9.88 -7.40
CA PRO A 265 4.59 -11.09 -7.55
C PRO A 265 5.47 -11.06 -8.80
N GLU A 266 6.57 -11.83 -8.77
CA GLU A 266 7.53 -11.94 -9.87
C GLU A 266 6.97 -12.77 -11.04
N GLU A 267 6.33 -13.90 -10.70
CA GLU A 267 5.61 -14.75 -11.65
C GLU A 267 4.11 -14.49 -11.53
N SER A 268 3.54 -13.76 -12.50
CA SER A 268 2.09 -13.78 -12.70
C SER A 268 1.80 -14.42 -14.06
N LEU A 269 1.17 -15.59 -14.05
CA LEU A 269 0.63 -16.24 -15.26
C LEU A 269 -0.63 -15.54 -15.81
N ARG A 270 -0.96 -14.36 -15.27
CA ARG A 270 -2.21 -13.63 -15.52
C ARG A 270 -1.91 -12.19 -15.92
N GLU A 271 -2.76 -11.62 -16.76
CA GLU A 271 -2.71 -10.20 -17.15
C GLU A 271 -3.24 -9.31 -16.01
N TRP A 272 -2.46 -9.22 -14.94
CA TRP A 272 -2.73 -8.29 -13.84
C TRP A 272 -2.26 -6.87 -14.18
N PRO A 273 -3.01 -5.82 -13.80
CA PRO A 273 -2.55 -4.45 -13.94
C PRO A 273 -1.25 -4.24 -13.16
N GLU A 274 -0.34 -3.49 -13.76
CA GLU A 274 0.94 -3.16 -13.14
C GLU A 274 0.94 -1.74 -12.61
N ILE A 275 1.41 -1.54 -11.38
CA ILE A 275 1.74 -0.25 -10.78
C ILE A 275 3.25 -0.16 -10.54
N SER A 276 3.79 1.05 -10.53
CA SER A 276 5.20 1.29 -10.26
C SER A 276 5.39 2.06 -8.97
N LEU A 277 6.42 1.70 -8.20
CA LEU A 277 6.92 2.39 -7.03
C LEU A 277 8.43 2.54 -7.16
N LEU A 278 9.03 3.45 -6.40
CA LEU A 278 10.48 3.53 -6.24
C LEU A 278 10.84 3.57 -4.76
N THR A 279 11.97 2.96 -4.38
CA THR A 279 12.42 2.94 -2.99
C THR A 279 13.92 3.14 -2.90
N GLU A 280 14.34 3.88 -1.89
CA GLU A 280 15.73 4.13 -1.56
C GLU A 280 16.28 3.14 -0.53
N ASN A 281 15.43 2.36 0.15
CA ASN A 281 15.83 1.55 1.31
C ASN A 281 14.91 0.35 1.65
N ASP A 282 13.99 -0.04 0.75
CA ASP A 282 12.95 -1.08 0.95
C ASP A 282 11.92 -0.81 2.07
N ARG A 283 12.03 0.31 2.78
CA ARG A 283 11.11 0.68 3.87
C ARG A 283 10.13 1.75 3.45
N HIS A 284 10.60 2.70 2.64
CA HIS A 284 9.82 3.85 2.19
C HIS A 284 9.73 3.85 0.68
N TYR A 285 8.53 4.05 0.18
CA TYR A 285 8.21 4.00 -1.23
C TYR A 285 7.75 5.38 -1.68
N HIS A 286 8.15 5.75 -2.87
CA HIS A 286 7.70 6.97 -3.55
C HIS A 286 6.98 6.58 -4.83
N ILE A 287 6.16 7.50 -5.32
CA ILE A 287 5.31 7.25 -6.47
C ILE A 287 5.94 7.92 -7.69
N PRO A 288 6.46 7.15 -8.67
CA PRO A 288 6.93 7.70 -9.94
C PRO A 288 5.74 8.22 -10.77
N VAL A 289 5.95 9.36 -11.41
CA VAL A 289 5.02 9.96 -12.37
C VAL A 289 5.75 10.07 -13.71
N PHE A 290 5.17 9.47 -14.74
CA PHE A 290 5.72 9.37 -16.10
C PHE A 290 5.36 10.59 -16.95
#